data_AF-A0A2V8IKJ4-F1
#
_entry.id   AF-A0A2V8IKJ4-F1
#
_cell.length_a   1.000
_cell.length_b   1.000
_cell.length_c   1.000
_cell.angle_alpha   90.00
_cell.angle_beta   90.00
_cell.angle_gamma   90.00
#
_symmetry.space_group_name_H-M   'P 1'
#
loop_
_entity.id
_entity.type
_entity.pdbx_description
1 polymer ?
#
loop_
_entity_poly.entity_id
_entity_poly.type
_entity_poly.pdbx_seq_one_letter_code
_entity_poly.pdbx_strand_id
1 'polypeptide(L)'
;MDFSLDALEYYRLKDLVGRYISTEAGKFALDDLAPIADEQKLESEHAITAEAISYLREHRVPFQDIALLGQVLEKLSVEGVMLEILEIEAIQVFLAQVEGLRVRWKEDREKFPKLAQTGQRLPDLRELGKHLGRAIQNGEVDDKYSPELARIRRALSAARSRLTEKLERIVRSPAYSPQLQEQIITIRNGRFVIPIRTEQKRSVDGIIHGSSSSGATVFMEPLAVLEMNNELVRLQDEERVEIARILAELTVLIQASTAQLQHACSLSAYIELVFAKARFARDFNCVIPAFSRGLLLSLINARHPLLEDNLRREKGSVAPVSLDMDTNRRILVISGPNAGGKTVVLKTVGL
;
A
#
# COMPACT_ATOMS: atom_id res chain seq x y z
N MET A 1 31.06 -7.73 -1.72
CA MET A 1 31.17 -6.96 -0.47
C MET A 1 32.38 -6.08 -0.58
N ASP A 2 32.19 -4.77 -0.44
CA ASP A 2 33.28 -3.81 -0.42
C ASP A 2 33.78 -3.72 1.03
N PHE A 3 34.99 -4.24 1.27
CA PHE A 3 35.64 -4.26 2.59
C PHE A 3 35.58 -2.88 3.28
N SER A 4 35.64 -1.80 2.49
CA SER A 4 35.62 -0.42 2.99
C SER A 4 34.26 -0.06 3.59
N LEU A 5 33.16 -0.44 2.93
CA LEU A 5 31.80 -0.14 3.39
C LEU A 5 31.44 -0.91 4.65
N ASP A 6 31.90 -2.16 4.76
CA ASP A 6 31.74 -2.97 5.97
C ASP A 6 32.55 -2.39 7.13
N ALA A 7 33.81 -2.02 6.90
CA ALA A 7 34.68 -1.42 7.91
C ALA A 7 34.13 -0.09 8.44
N LEU A 8 33.49 0.70 7.57
CA LEU A 8 32.82 1.95 7.91
C LEU A 8 31.43 1.77 8.52
N GLU A 9 30.90 0.54 8.57
CA GLU A 9 29.53 0.26 9.04
C GLU A 9 28.44 0.98 8.22
N TYR A 10 28.68 1.17 6.93
CA TYR A 10 27.76 1.86 6.01
C TYR A 10 26.35 1.24 6.01
N TYR A 11 26.25 -0.09 6.03
CA TYR A 11 24.96 -0.78 6.06
C TYR A 11 24.17 -0.51 7.36
N ARG A 12 24.85 -0.32 8.50
CA ARG A 12 24.18 0.11 9.74
C ARG A 12 23.69 1.55 9.66
N LEU A 13 24.40 2.42 8.94
CA LEU A 13 23.93 3.77 8.65
C LEU A 13 22.69 3.72 7.76
N LYS A 14 22.64 2.83 6.77
CA LYS A 14 21.43 2.58 5.99
C LYS A 14 20.29 2.13 6.88
N ASP A 15 20.49 1.16 7.78
CA ASP A 15 19.46 0.73 8.74
C ASP A 15 18.92 1.89 9.59
N LEU A 16 19.80 2.81 10.00
CA LEU A 16 19.43 4.00 10.76
C LEU A 16 18.55 4.95 9.93
N VAL A 17 18.90 5.20 8.66
CA VAL A 17 18.08 5.98 7.72
C VAL A 17 16.77 5.26 7.38
N GLY A 18 16.80 3.92 7.31
CA GLY A 18 15.64 3.07 7.02
C GLY A 18 14.51 3.20 8.03
N ARG A 19 14.78 3.68 9.26
CA ARG A 19 13.74 4.01 10.25
C ARG A 19 12.78 5.11 9.79
N TYR A 20 13.16 5.89 8.77
CA TYR A 20 12.35 6.97 8.21
C TYR A 20 11.57 6.57 6.96
N ILE A 21 11.71 5.31 6.52
CA ILE A 21 11.06 4.73 5.35
C ILE A 21 9.93 3.82 5.81
N SER A 22 8.75 4.03 5.24
CA SER A 22 7.53 3.30 5.58
C SER A 22 7.21 2.22 4.55
N THR A 23 7.54 2.41 3.27
CA THR A 23 7.10 1.50 2.20
C THR A 23 8.15 0.42 1.89
N GLU A 24 7.70 -0.72 1.36
CA GLU A 24 8.60 -1.77 0.86
C GLU A 24 9.46 -1.27 -0.31
N ALA A 25 8.85 -0.54 -1.26
CA ALA A 25 9.56 0.04 -2.40
C ALA A 25 10.66 1.03 -1.97
N GLY A 26 10.38 1.86 -0.95
CA GLY A 26 11.36 2.77 -0.36
C GLY A 26 12.53 2.02 0.28
N LYS A 27 12.29 0.87 0.90
CA LYS A 27 13.37 0.03 1.46
C LYS A 27 14.27 -0.50 0.36
N PHE A 28 13.69 -0.99 -0.75
CA PHE A 28 14.50 -1.39 -1.91
C PHE A 28 15.32 -0.22 -2.48
N ALA A 29 14.74 0.98 -2.57
CA ALA A 29 15.48 2.16 -3.01
C ALA A 29 16.62 2.54 -2.05
N LEU A 30 16.43 2.37 -0.74
CA LEU A 30 17.49 2.52 0.24
C LEU A 30 18.55 1.44 0.06
N ASP A 31 18.18 0.17 -0.12
CA ASP A 31 19.10 -0.96 -0.28
C ASP A 31 19.97 -0.82 -1.53
N ASP A 32 19.46 -0.22 -2.60
CA ASP A 32 20.23 0.10 -3.81
C ASP A 32 21.12 1.35 -3.65
N LEU A 33 20.91 2.17 -2.62
CA LEU A 33 21.73 3.36 -2.37
C LEU A 33 23.20 2.98 -2.15
N ALA A 34 24.06 3.56 -2.98
CA ALA A 34 25.52 3.41 -2.93
C ALA A 34 26.21 4.78 -3.11
N PRO A 35 27.49 4.92 -2.68
CA PRO A 35 28.28 6.12 -2.93
C PRO A 35 28.36 6.48 -4.42
N ILE A 36 28.22 7.77 -4.74
CA ILE A 36 28.23 8.29 -6.11
C ILE A 36 29.54 9.09 -6.29
N ALA A 37 30.28 8.82 -7.37
CA ALA A 37 31.50 9.57 -7.72
C ALA A 37 31.27 10.73 -8.71
N ASP A 38 30.10 10.77 -9.35
CA ASP A 38 29.70 11.84 -10.27
C ASP A 38 29.28 13.10 -9.50
N GLU A 39 30.06 14.16 -9.62
CA GLU A 39 29.86 15.44 -8.93
C GLU A 39 28.52 16.10 -9.30
N GLN A 40 28.14 16.10 -10.58
CA GLN A 40 26.87 16.71 -11.02
C GLN A 40 25.67 15.98 -10.45
N LYS A 41 25.74 14.64 -10.39
CA LYS A 41 24.70 13.81 -9.78
C LYS A 41 24.62 14.08 -8.28
N LEU A 42 25.76 14.16 -7.57
CA LEU A 42 25.80 14.50 -6.14
C LEU A 42 25.19 15.87 -5.86
N GLU A 43 25.56 16.90 -6.62
CA GLU A 43 24.98 18.25 -6.48
C GLU A 43 23.47 18.22 -6.67
N SER A 44 22.97 17.48 -7.66
CA SER A 44 21.53 17.34 -7.90
C SER A 44 20.81 16.62 -6.74
N GLU A 45 21.38 15.53 -6.22
CA GLU A 45 20.83 14.77 -5.07
C GLU A 45 20.81 15.61 -3.79
N HIS A 46 21.86 16.40 -3.54
CA HIS A 46 21.91 17.30 -2.41
C HIS A 46 20.95 18.48 -2.56
N ALA A 47 20.79 19.03 -3.76
CA ALA A 47 19.85 20.12 -4.03
C ALA A 47 18.40 19.70 -3.74
N ILE A 48 17.96 18.54 -4.23
CA ILE A 48 16.61 18.05 -3.94
C ILE A 48 16.43 17.69 -2.46
N THR A 49 17.47 17.16 -1.79
CA THR A 49 17.43 16.89 -0.35
C THR A 49 17.32 18.18 0.46
N ALA A 50 18.01 19.25 0.06
CA ALA A 50 17.93 20.57 0.69
C ALA A 50 16.51 21.17 0.60
N GLU A 51 15.87 21.05 -0.57
CA GLU A 51 14.47 21.42 -0.74
C GLU A 51 13.55 20.57 0.14
N ALA A 52 13.75 19.25 0.21
CA ALA A 52 12.95 18.38 1.07
C ALA A 52 13.09 18.71 2.56
N ILE A 53 14.29 19.06 3.04
CA ILE A 53 14.52 19.55 4.42
C ILE A 53 13.70 20.82 4.67
N SER A 54 13.71 21.75 3.73
CA SER A 54 12.97 23.02 3.82
C SER A 54 11.46 22.77 3.76
N TYR A 55 11.01 21.89 2.86
CA TYR A 55 9.62 21.48 2.70
C TYR A 55 9.02 20.92 4.00
N LEU A 56 9.78 20.08 4.71
CA LEU A 56 9.36 19.46 5.98
C LEU A 56 9.20 20.46 7.14
N ARG A 57 9.60 21.73 6.97
CA ARG A 57 9.34 22.79 7.96
C ARG A 57 7.92 23.33 7.86
N GLU A 58 7.37 23.38 6.65
CA GLU A 58 6.05 23.94 6.36
C GLU A 58 4.98 22.84 6.19
N HIS A 59 5.40 21.63 5.80
CA HIS A 59 4.48 20.59 5.36
C HIS A 59 4.80 19.22 5.96
N ARG A 60 3.76 18.38 6.00
CA ARG A 60 3.89 16.94 6.28
C ARG A 60 3.71 16.17 4.98
N VAL A 61 4.62 15.24 4.72
CA VAL A 61 4.54 14.32 3.59
C VAL A 61 4.46 12.91 4.15
N PRO A 62 3.26 12.34 4.34
CA PRO A 62 3.13 10.96 4.76
C PRO A 62 3.42 10.02 3.60
N PHE A 63 4.27 9.03 3.84
CA PHE A 63 4.41 7.85 3.00
C PHE A 63 3.77 6.70 3.77
N GLN A 64 2.88 5.97 3.10
CA GLN A 64 2.15 4.85 3.66
C GLN A 64 2.30 3.67 2.73
N ASP A 65 2.63 2.53 3.32
CA ASP A 65 2.70 1.29 2.57
C ASP A 65 1.29 0.89 2.11
N ILE A 66 1.22 0.36 0.89
CA ILE A 66 -0.05 -0.07 0.29
C ILE A 66 0.00 -1.58 0.23
N ALA A 67 -0.82 -2.21 1.06
CA ALA A 67 -0.94 -3.66 1.09
C ALA A 67 -1.22 -4.21 -0.32
N LEU A 68 -0.56 -5.31 -0.67
CA LEU A 68 -0.64 -6.00 -1.96
C LEU A 68 -0.04 -5.28 -3.17
N LEU A 69 0.30 -3.98 -3.10
CA LEU A 69 0.73 -3.23 -4.30
C LEU A 69 1.90 -3.90 -5.04
N GLY A 70 2.95 -4.32 -4.33
CA GLY A 70 4.10 -5.02 -4.93
C GLY A 70 3.69 -6.30 -5.65
N GLN A 71 2.90 -7.15 -4.97
CA GLN A 71 2.38 -8.41 -5.52
C GLN A 71 1.51 -8.17 -6.75
N VAL A 72 0.69 -7.12 -6.74
CA VAL A 72 -0.19 -6.75 -7.85
C VAL A 72 0.64 -6.29 -9.06
N LEU A 73 1.67 -5.47 -8.86
CA LEU A 73 2.56 -5.01 -9.94
C LEU A 73 3.35 -6.17 -10.57
N GLU A 74 3.77 -7.16 -9.78
CA GLU A 74 4.38 -8.39 -10.28
C GLU A 74 3.35 -9.23 -11.08
N LYS A 75 2.16 -9.44 -10.51
CA LYS A 75 1.07 -10.20 -11.12
C LYS A 75 0.66 -9.64 -12.47
N LEU A 76 0.64 -8.31 -12.63
CA LEU A 76 0.30 -7.64 -13.90
C LEU A 76 1.21 -8.02 -15.08
N SER A 77 2.43 -8.50 -14.80
CA SER A 77 3.40 -8.91 -15.82
C SER A 77 3.11 -10.31 -16.40
N VAL A 78 2.16 -11.04 -15.82
CA VAL A 78 1.78 -12.39 -16.26
C VAL A 78 0.57 -12.30 -17.19
N GLU A 79 0.63 -12.98 -18.33
CA GLU A 79 -0.50 -13.05 -19.26
C GLU A 79 -1.67 -13.85 -18.69
N GLY A 80 -2.89 -13.40 -18.96
CA GLY A 80 -4.13 -14.10 -18.56
C GLY A 80 -4.50 -13.99 -17.08
N VAL A 81 -3.81 -13.13 -16.31
CA VAL A 81 -4.21 -12.85 -14.93
C VAL A 81 -5.51 -12.07 -14.87
N MET A 82 -6.24 -12.27 -13.77
CA MET A 82 -7.40 -11.46 -13.41
C MET A 82 -7.13 -10.87 -12.02
N LEU A 83 -7.28 -9.55 -11.91
CA LEU A 83 -7.20 -8.86 -10.64
C LEU A 83 -8.51 -9.00 -9.86
N GLU A 84 -8.37 -9.16 -8.56
CA GLU A 84 -9.46 -9.11 -7.60
C GLU A 84 -9.73 -7.67 -7.17
N ILE A 85 -10.89 -7.45 -6.55
CA ILE A 85 -11.34 -6.11 -6.13
C ILE A 85 -10.29 -5.43 -5.23
N LEU A 86 -9.79 -6.13 -4.21
CA LEU A 86 -8.80 -5.61 -3.27
C LEU A 86 -7.48 -5.21 -3.96
N GLU A 87 -7.10 -5.93 -5.01
CA GLU A 87 -5.91 -5.64 -5.80
C GLU A 87 -6.08 -4.36 -6.64
N ILE A 88 -7.27 -4.15 -7.20
CA ILE A 88 -7.60 -2.93 -7.93
C ILE A 88 -7.73 -1.73 -6.97
N GLU A 89 -8.29 -1.92 -5.79
CA GLU A 89 -8.35 -0.87 -4.75
C GLU A 89 -6.94 -0.45 -4.29
N ALA A 90 -6.00 -1.39 -4.17
CA ALA A 90 -4.59 -1.06 -3.89
C ALA A 90 -4.01 -0.14 -4.97
N ILE A 91 -4.30 -0.40 -6.25
CA ILE A 91 -3.90 0.47 -7.36
C ILE A 91 -4.59 1.84 -7.24
N GLN A 92 -5.90 1.92 -6.93
CA GLN A 92 -6.60 3.20 -6.76
C GLN A 92 -5.95 4.06 -5.68
N VAL A 93 -5.62 3.47 -4.51
CA VAL A 93 -4.94 4.17 -3.42
C VAL A 93 -3.59 4.69 -3.89
N PHE A 94 -2.83 3.87 -4.62
CA PHE A 94 -1.53 4.26 -5.16
C PHE A 94 -1.64 5.43 -6.16
N LEU A 95 -2.60 5.36 -7.08
CA LEU A 95 -2.87 6.42 -8.06
C LEU A 95 -3.22 7.74 -7.37
N ALA A 96 -4.02 7.70 -6.30
CA ALA A 96 -4.37 8.88 -5.52
C ALA A 96 -3.15 9.49 -4.81
N GLN A 97 -2.25 8.67 -4.26
CA GLN A 97 -0.99 9.15 -3.66
C GLN A 97 -0.09 9.82 -4.70
N VAL A 98 0.10 9.19 -5.87
CA VAL A 98 0.91 9.72 -6.97
C VAL A 98 0.36 11.06 -7.45
N GLU A 99 -0.95 11.15 -7.68
CA GLU A 99 -1.58 12.40 -8.12
C GLU A 99 -1.48 13.50 -7.05
N GLY A 100 -1.64 13.15 -5.77
CA GLY A 100 -1.46 14.08 -4.67
C GLY A 100 -0.07 14.71 -4.63
N LEU A 101 0.99 13.93 -4.90
CA LEU A 101 2.36 14.45 -5.01
C LEU A 101 2.53 15.38 -6.22
N ARG A 102 1.97 15.02 -7.38
CA ARG A 102 2.03 15.81 -8.61
C ARG A 102 1.38 17.19 -8.44
N VAL A 103 0.17 17.22 -7.90
CA VAL A 103 -0.59 18.47 -7.72
C VAL A 103 0.11 19.39 -6.73
N ARG A 104 0.48 18.85 -5.55
CA ARG A 104 1.05 19.66 -4.46
C ARG A 104 2.35 20.35 -4.87
N TRP A 105 3.29 19.63 -5.48
CA TRP A 105 4.57 20.26 -5.87
C TRP A 105 4.47 21.12 -7.12
N LYS A 106 3.42 20.97 -7.92
CA LYS A 106 3.13 21.93 -8.98
C LYS A 106 2.73 23.28 -8.41
N GLU A 107 1.99 23.32 -7.31
CA GLU A 107 1.58 24.55 -6.62
C GLU A 107 2.78 25.24 -5.97
N ASP A 108 3.66 24.49 -5.32
CA ASP A 108 4.84 25.05 -4.63
C ASP A 108 6.09 25.22 -5.51
N ARG A 109 5.96 25.15 -6.84
CA ARG A 109 7.10 25.07 -7.78
C ARG A 109 8.10 26.24 -7.70
N GLU A 110 7.64 27.42 -7.27
CA GLU A 110 8.50 28.60 -7.14
C GLU A 110 9.40 28.50 -5.91
N LYS A 111 8.91 27.87 -4.83
CA LYS A 111 9.66 27.63 -3.61
C LYS A 111 10.52 26.37 -3.70
N PHE A 112 10.02 25.32 -4.34
CA PHE A 112 10.66 24.00 -4.41
C PHE A 112 10.76 23.47 -5.85
N PRO A 113 11.60 24.09 -6.70
CA PRO A 113 11.68 23.74 -8.11
C PRO A 113 12.21 22.32 -8.38
N LYS A 114 13.12 21.76 -7.58
CA LYS A 114 13.63 20.38 -7.76
C LYS A 114 12.58 19.34 -7.36
N LEU A 115 11.82 19.58 -6.29
CA LEU A 115 10.67 18.74 -5.95
C LEU A 115 9.60 18.81 -7.04
N ALA A 116 9.29 20.00 -7.56
CA ALA A 116 8.36 20.17 -8.66
C ALA A 116 8.80 19.44 -9.95
N GLN A 117 10.08 19.55 -10.33
CA GLN A 117 10.64 18.80 -11.46
C GLN A 117 10.54 17.29 -11.26
N THR A 118 10.75 16.81 -10.03
CA THR A 118 10.62 15.39 -9.69
C THR A 118 9.17 14.93 -9.76
N GLY A 119 8.23 15.73 -9.25
CA GLY A 119 6.79 15.47 -9.37
C GLY A 119 6.31 15.45 -10.83
N GLN A 120 6.84 16.31 -11.70
CA GLN A 120 6.50 16.31 -13.13
C GLN A 120 6.92 15.04 -13.87
N ARG A 121 7.92 14.30 -13.37
CA ARG A 121 8.35 13.01 -13.92
C ARG A 121 7.41 11.87 -13.55
N LEU A 122 6.50 12.05 -12.58
CA LEU A 122 5.45 11.08 -12.29
C LEU A 122 4.44 11.06 -13.45
N PRO A 123 4.04 9.87 -13.93
CA PRO A 123 3.16 9.74 -15.07
C PRO A 123 1.76 10.28 -14.76
N ASP A 124 1.05 10.71 -15.80
CA ASP A 124 -0.33 11.16 -15.68
C ASP A 124 -1.31 9.98 -15.78
N LEU A 125 -1.73 9.48 -14.62
CA LEU A 125 -2.64 8.32 -14.51
C LEU A 125 -4.04 8.71 -14.03
N ARG A 126 -4.42 9.99 -14.15
CA ARG A 126 -5.71 10.50 -13.66
C ARG A 126 -6.91 9.82 -14.31
N GLU A 127 -6.85 9.58 -15.61
CA GLU A 127 -7.95 8.94 -16.33
C GLU A 127 -8.13 7.48 -15.90
N LEU A 128 -7.02 6.75 -15.69
CA LEU A 128 -7.05 5.42 -15.09
C LEU A 128 -7.69 5.48 -13.70
N GLY A 129 -7.22 6.38 -12.83
CA GLY A 129 -7.76 6.52 -11.48
C GLY A 129 -9.26 6.84 -11.44
N LYS A 130 -9.73 7.74 -12.31
CA LYS A 130 -11.17 8.04 -12.46
C LYS A 130 -11.97 6.84 -12.94
N HIS A 131 -11.44 6.09 -13.91
CA HIS A 131 -12.11 4.92 -14.46
C HIS A 131 -12.26 3.83 -13.40
N LEU A 132 -11.17 3.51 -12.70
CA LEU A 132 -11.19 2.56 -11.59
C LEU A 132 -12.14 3.02 -10.49
N GLY A 133 -12.11 4.31 -10.10
CA GLY A 133 -12.99 4.86 -9.05
C GLY A 133 -14.48 4.85 -9.41
N ARG A 134 -14.83 4.87 -10.70
CA ARG A 134 -16.21 4.64 -11.16
C ARG A 134 -16.59 3.17 -11.13
N ALA A 135 -15.62 2.29 -11.37
CA ALA A 135 -15.87 0.85 -11.47
C ALA A 135 -15.99 0.16 -10.12
N ILE A 136 -15.13 0.53 -9.15
CA ILE A 136 -15.06 -0.11 -7.84
C ILE A 136 -15.21 0.95 -6.76
N GLN A 137 -16.20 0.74 -5.89
CA GLN A 137 -16.52 1.60 -4.76
C GLN A 137 -16.91 0.73 -3.57
N ASN A 138 -16.45 1.09 -2.37
CA ASN A 138 -16.79 0.41 -1.12
C ASN A 138 -16.52 -1.11 -1.12
N GLY A 139 -15.45 -1.58 -1.76
CA GLY A 139 -15.11 -3.00 -1.82
C GLY A 139 -15.99 -3.83 -2.77
N GLU A 140 -16.78 -3.20 -3.63
CA GLU A 140 -17.59 -3.87 -4.64
C GLU A 140 -17.56 -3.16 -6.00
N VAL A 141 -17.92 -3.89 -7.06
CA VAL A 141 -18.16 -3.28 -8.37
C VAL A 141 -19.43 -2.44 -8.30
N ASP A 142 -19.36 -1.18 -8.71
CA ASP A 142 -20.48 -0.25 -8.72
C ASP A 142 -21.54 -0.69 -9.75
N ASP A 143 -22.82 -0.66 -9.36
CA ASP A 143 -23.91 -1.11 -10.23
C ASP A 143 -24.07 -0.24 -11.48
N LYS A 144 -23.70 1.04 -11.42
CA LYS A 144 -23.78 1.97 -12.56
C LYS A 144 -22.62 1.81 -13.53
N TYR A 145 -21.58 1.06 -13.18
CA TYR A 145 -20.48 0.80 -14.09
C TYR A 145 -20.92 -0.04 -15.30
N SER A 146 -21.77 -1.05 -15.06
CA SER A 146 -22.33 -1.91 -16.12
C SER A 146 -23.86 -1.87 -16.12
N PRO A 147 -24.50 -1.46 -17.24
CA PRO A 147 -25.95 -1.54 -17.38
C PRO A 147 -26.51 -2.95 -17.14
N GLU A 148 -25.73 -3.97 -17.50
CA GLU A 148 -26.09 -5.37 -17.31
C GLU A 148 -26.01 -5.78 -15.83
N LEU A 149 -24.95 -5.36 -15.13
CA LEU A 149 -24.86 -5.56 -13.67
C LEU A 149 -26.02 -4.85 -12.94
N ALA A 150 -26.35 -3.61 -13.32
CA ALA A 150 -27.51 -2.91 -12.79
C ALA A 150 -28.83 -3.65 -13.05
N ARG A 151 -28.97 -4.29 -14.23
CA ARG A 151 -30.15 -5.10 -14.58
C ARG A 151 -30.24 -6.34 -13.68
N ILE A 152 -29.13 -7.08 -13.54
CA ILE A 152 -29.03 -8.29 -12.73
C ILE A 152 -29.31 -7.98 -11.25
N ARG A 153 -28.69 -6.95 -10.67
CA ARG A 153 -28.90 -6.55 -9.27
C ARG A 153 -30.35 -6.12 -8.98
N ARG A 154 -30.99 -5.41 -9.91
CA ARG A 154 -32.42 -5.09 -9.80
C ARG A 154 -33.29 -6.35 -9.84
N ALA A 155 -32.99 -7.29 -10.73
CA ALA A 155 -33.69 -8.57 -10.81
C ALA A 155 -33.50 -9.41 -9.54
N LEU A 156 -32.27 -9.46 -8.99
CA LEU A 156 -31.95 -10.10 -7.71
C LEU A 156 -32.78 -9.53 -6.56
N SER A 157 -32.80 -8.20 -6.42
CA SER A 157 -33.56 -7.52 -5.38
C SER A 157 -35.07 -7.82 -5.47
N ALA A 158 -35.62 -7.78 -6.70
CA ALA A 158 -37.03 -8.11 -6.94
C ALA A 158 -37.34 -9.59 -6.66
N ALA A 159 -36.49 -10.52 -7.12
CA ALA A 159 -36.64 -11.95 -6.88
C ALA A 159 -36.57 -12.28 -5.39
N ARG A 160 -35.59 -11.71 -4.67
CA ARG A 160 -35.43 -11.86 -3.23
C ARG A 160 -36.63 -11.34 -2.46
N SER A 161 -37.15 -10.16 -2.82
CA SER A 161 -38.33 -9.57 -2.18
C SER A 161 -39.56 -10.47 -2.34
N ARG A 162 -39.85 -10.93 -3.57
CA ARG A 162 -40.97 -11.83 -3.84
C ARG A 162 -40.85 -13.16 -3.08
N LEU A 163 -39.65 -13.74 -3.06
CA LEU A 163 -39.37 -14.99 -2.35
C LEU A 163 -39.60 -14.83 -0.85
N THR A 164 -39.07 -13.76 -0.27
CA THR A 164 -39.20 -13.47 1.16
C THR A 164 -40.67 -13.27 1.53
N GLU A 165 -41.42 -12.46 0.78
CA GLU A 165 -42.85 -12.24 1.01
C GLU A 165 -43.65 -13.55 0.95
N LYS A 166 -43.36 -14.41 -0.03
CA LYS A 166 -44.00 -15.72 -0.17
C LYS A 166 -43.70 -16.63 1.01
N LEU A 167 -42.44 -16.67 1.46
CA LEU A 167 -42.02 -17.44 2.62
C LEU A 167 -42.62 -16.89 3.92
N GLU A 168 -42.70 -15.56 4.09
CA GLU A 168 -43.33 -14.94 5.26
C GLU A 168 -44.81 -15.35 5.36
N ARG A 169 -45.52 -15.38 4.22
CA ARG A 169 -46.91 -15.84 4.17
C ARG A 169 -47.03 -17.32 4.53
N ILE A 170 -46.08 -18.16 4.12
CA ILE A 170 -46.04 -19.59 4.49
C ILE A 170 -45.80 -19.72 5.99
N VAL A 171 -44.76 -19.07 6.51
CA VAL A 171 -44.33 -19.12 7.91
C VAL A 171 -45.41 -18.64 8.88
N ARG A 172 -46.15 -17.59 8.50
CA ARG A 172 -47.26 -17.05 9.31
C ARG A 172 -48.58 -17.80 9.12
N SER A 173 -48.66 -18.74 8.19
CA SER A 173 -49.91 -19.45 7.95
C SER A 173 -50.24 -20.41 9.11
N PRO A 174 -51.50 -20.44 9.60
CA PRO A 174 -51.91 -21.38 10.65
C PRO A 174 -51.68 -22.85 10.29
N ALA A 175 -51.63 -23.17 8.98
CA ALA A 175 -51.39 -24.50 8.47
C ALA A 175 -49.94 -24.98 8.61
N TYR A 176 -48.96 -24.06 8.69
CA TYR A 176 -47.52 -24.35 8.79
C TYR A 176 -46.94 -24.07 10.18
N SER A 177 -47.59 -23.20 10.97
CA SER A 177 -47.14 -22.82 12.31
C SER A 177 -46.88 -24.01 13.25
N PRO A 178 -47.73 -25.05 13.33
CA PRO A 178 -47.48 -26.22 14.18
C PRO A 178 -46.26 -27.05 13.80
N GLN A 179 -45.87 -27.04 12.53
CA GLN A 179 -44.76 -27.83 11.98
C GLN A 179 -43.41 -27.14 12.16
N LEU A 180 -43.41 -25.82 12.33
CA LEU A 180 -42.20 -25.02 12.45
C LEU A 180 -41.54 -25.16 13.82
N GLN A 181 -40.21 -25.18 13.83
CA GLN A 181 -39.44 -25.02 15.06
C GLN A 181 -39.51 -23.56 15.52
N GLU A 182 -39.29 -22.64 14.59
CA GLU A 182 -39.30 -21.19 14.79
C GLU A 182 -39.96 -20.51 13.58
N GLN A 183 -40.69 -19.43 13.80
CA GLN A 183 -41.33 -18.66 12.73
C GLN A 183 -40.37 -17.65 12.10
N ILE A 184 -39.25 -18.15 11.58
CA ILE A 184 -38.22 -17.33 10.93
C ILE A 184 -37.91 -17.88 9.54
N ILE A 185 -37.45 -16.98 8.67
CA ILE A 185 -36.82 -17.33 7.41
C ILE A 185 -35.31 -17.34 7.65
N THR A 186 -34.64 -18.38 7.20
CA THR A 186 -33.18 -18.49 7.32
C THR A 186 -32.56 -18.93 6.00
N ILE A 187 -31.23 -18.93 5.93
CA ILE A 187 -30.48 -19.30 4.73
C ILE A 187 -29.64 -20.54 5.05
N ARG A 188 -29.74 -21.58 4.22
CA ARG A 188 -28.85 -22.76 4.24
C ARG A 188 -28.30 -23.03 2.86
N ASN A 189 -26.98 -23.19 2.77
CA ASN A 189 -26.27 -23.44 1.50
C ASN A 189 -26.66 -22.43 0.40
N GLY A 190 -26.84 -21.16 0.76
CA GLY A 190 -27.24 -20.09 -0.17
C GLY A 190 -28.74 -20.05 -0.51
N ARG A 191 -29.57 -20.94 0.02
CA ARG A 191 -31.01 -20.99 -0.24
C ARG A 191 -31.85 -20.50 0.93
N PHE A 192 -32.95 -19.83 0.64
CA PHE A 192 -33.93 -19.44 1.65
C PHE A 192 -34.77 -20.67 2.04
N VAL A 193 -34.81 -20.93 3.34
CA VAL A 193 -35.42 -22.12 3.94
C VAL A 193 -36.15 -21.74 5.23
N ILE A 194 -37.02 -22.64 5.69
CA ILE A 194 -37.74 -22.53 6.95
C ILE A 194 -37.37 -23.69 7.89
N PRO A 195 -37.21 -23.44 9.19
CA PRO A 195 -36.83 -24.47 10.15
C PRO A 195 -38.06 -25.29 10.58
N ILE A 196 -38.12 -26.56 10.16
CA ILE A 196 -39.19 -27.51 10.46
C ILE A 196 -38.75 -28.46 11.57
N ARG A 197 -39.65 -28.80 12.48
CA ARG A 197 -39.41 -29.83 13.51
C ARG A 197 -39.17 -31.17 12.85
N THR A 198 -38.16 -31.91 13.29
CA THR A 198 -37.73 -33.14 12.61
C THR A 198 -38.83 -34.21 12.56
N GLU A 199 -39.67 -34.28 13.57
CA GLU A 199 -40.85 -35.14 13.64
C GLU A 199 -41.96 -34.74 12.65
N GLN A 200 -42.02 -33.46 12.24
CA GLN A 200 -43.00 -32.93 11.30
C GLN A 200 -42.48 -32.85 9.85
N LYS A 201 -41.24 -33.29 9.57
CA LYS A 201 -40.62 -33.19 8.24
C LYS A 201 -41.38 -33.85 7.09
N ARG A 202 -42.28 -34.80 7.39
CA ARG A 202 -43.14 -35.46 6.37
C ARG A 202 -44.45 -34.74 6.11
N SER A 203 -44.82 -33.78 6.96
CA SER A 203 -46.07 -33.01 6.84
C SER A 203 -45.94 -31.76 5.97
N VAL A 204 -44.72 -31.42 5.54
CA VAL A 204 -44.45 -30.30 4.66
C VAL A 204 -43.73 -30.82 3.43
N ASP A 205 -44.29 -30.52 2.26
CA ASP A 205 -43.66 -30.84 0.99
C ASP A 205 -42.54 -29.86 0.69
N GLY A 206 -41.31 -30.37 0.69
CA GLY A 206 -40.13 -29.57 0.47
C GLY A 206 -38.84 -30.37 0.43
N ILE A 207 -37.76 -29.68 0.07
CA ILE A 207 -36.41 -30.24 -0.03
C ILE A 207 -35.63 -29.86 1.23
N ILE A 208 -35.00 -30.84 1.87
CA ILE A 208 -34.18 -30.60 3.08
C ILE A 208 -32.76 -30.20 2.65
N HIS A 209 -32.30 -29.04 3.12
CA HIS A 209 -30.95 -28.50 2.85
C HIS A 209 -29.97 -28.65 4.01
N GLY A 210 -30.41 -29.23 5.11
CA GLY A 210 -29.56 -29.53 6.26
C GLY A 210 -30.37 -29.76 7.54
N SER A 211 -29.67 -30.08 8.61
CA SER A 211 -30.25 -30.26 9.95
C SER A 211 -29.46 -29.48 10.99
N SER A 212 -30.07 -29.21 12.14
CA SER A 212 -29.36 -28.68 13.30
C SER A 212 -28.38 -29.72 13.88
N SER A 213 -27.37 -29.26 14.60
CA SER A 213 -26.40 -30.15 15.28
C SER A 213 -27.07 -31.05 16.33
N SER A 214 -28.17 -30.60 16.93
CA SER A 214 -28.98 -31.38 17.86
C SER A 214 -29.89 -32.41 17.17
N GLY A 215 -30.02 -32.36 15.84
CA GLY A 215 -30.94 -33.18 15.07
C GLY A 215 -32.42 -32.87 15.27
N ALA A 216 -32.76 -31.85 16.08
CA ALA A 216 -34.14 -31.47 16.38
C ALA A 216 -34.83 -30.70 15.23
N THR A 217 -34.06 -30.02 14.38
CA THR A 217 -34.60 -29.16 13.32
C THR A 217 -34.05 -29.56 11.96
N VAL A 218 -34.92 -29.64 10.96
CA VAL A 218 -34.54 -29.74 9.54
C VAL A 218 -34.81 -28.39 8.85
N PHE A 219 -33.85 -27.93 8.07
CA PHE A 219 -33.99 -26.72 7.28
C PHE A 219 -34.54 -27.07 5.91
N MET A 220 -35.78 -26.69 5.65
CA MET A 220 -36.54 -27.12 4.49
C MET A 220 -36.84 -25.96 3.55
N GLU A 221 -36.64 -26.18 2.26
CA GLU A 221 -37.15 -25.36 1.17
C GLU A 221 -38.53 -25.89 0.75
N PRO A 222 -39.63 -25.16 1.00
CA PRO A 222 -40.95 -25.59 0.56
C PRO A 222 -41.04 -25.66 -0.97
N LEU A 223 -41.73 -26.67 -1.51
CA LEU A 223 -41.93 -26.79 -2.97
C LEU A 223 -42.56 -25.54 -3.58
N ALA A 224 -43.41 -24.84 -2.82
CA ALA A 224 -44.09 -23.61 -3.25
C ALA A 224 -43.15 -22.44 -3.58
N VAL A 225 -41.87 -22.51 -3.19
CA VAL A 225 -40.86 -21.47 -3.46
C VAL A 225 -39.64 -22.01 -4.20
N LEU A 226 -39.64 -23.30 -4.59
CA LEU A 226 -38.49 -23.96 -5.22
C LEU A 226 -38.02 -23.21 -6.47
N GLU A 227 -38.94 -22.87 -7.38
CA GLU A 227 -38.61 -22.12 -8.59
C GLU A 227 -38.09 -20.71 -8.30
N MET A 228 -38.58 -20.07 -7.23
CA MET A 228 -38.15 -18.73 -6.85
C MET A 228 -36.72 -18.72 -6.28
N ASN A 229 -36.36 -19.76 -5.52
CA ASN A 229 -34.99 -19.99 -5.06
C ASN A 229 -34.07 -20.37 -6.22
N ASN A 230 -34.50 -21.26 -7.13
CA ASN A 230 -33.74 -21.61 -8.33
C ASN A 230 -33.41 -20.37 -9.16
N GLU A 231 -34.38 -19.48 -9.36
CA GLU A 231 -34.18 -18.22 -10.07
C GLU A 231 -33.22 -17.28 -9.33
N LEU A 232 -33.31 -17.18 -8.01
CA LEU A 232 -32.38 -16.36 -7.23
C LEU A 232 -30.93 -16.86 -7.39
N VAL A 233 -30.72 -18.18 -7.34
CA VAL A 233 -29.40 -18.79 -7.55
C VAL A 233 -28.89 -18.51 -8.97
N ARG A 234 -29.75 -18.66 -9.99
CA ARG A 234 -29.38 -18.34 -11.39
C ARG A 234 -28.92 -16.89 -11.54
N LEU A 235 -29.66 -15.94 -10.96
CA LEU A 235 -29.32 -14.52 -11.01
C LEU A 235 -28.02 -14.21 -10.23
N GLN A 236 -27.74 -14.93 -9.14
CA GLN A 236 -26.47 -14.81 -8.42
C GLN A 236 -25.30 -15.34 -9.27
N ASP A 237 -25.50 -16.42 -10.02
CA ASP A 237 -24.51 -16.94 -10.96
C ASP A 237 -24.25 -15.94 -12.09
N GLU A 238 -25.31 -15.36 -12.66
CA GLU A 238 -25.21 -14.28 -13.66
C GLU A 238 -24.43 -13.07 -13.12
N GLU A 239 -24.70 -12.65 -11.87
CA GLU A 239 -23.96 -11.55 -11.23
C GLU A 239 -22.47 -11.88 -11.10
N ARG A 240 -22.13 -13.09 -10.65
CA ARG A 240 -20.73 -13.51 -10.51
C ARG A 240 -20.00 -13.51 -11.86
N VAL A 241 -20.64 -13.99 -12.91
CA VAL A 241 -20.09 -13.99 -14.28
C VAL A 241 -19.87 -12.57 -14.78
N GLU A 242 -20.85 -11.67 -14.57
CA GLU A 242 -20.74 -10.28 -15.00
C GLU A 242 -19.66 -9.52 -14.23
N ILE A 243 -19.53 -9.74 -12.91
CA ILE A 243 -18.44 -9.18 -12.11
C ILE A 243 -17.09 -9.68 -12.62
N ALA A 244 -16.93 -10.98 -12.89
CA ALA A 244 -15.68 -11.53 -13.42
C ALA A 244 -15.32 -10.92 -14.78
N ARG A 245 -16.32 -10.70 -15.66
CA ARG A 245 -16.14 -10.01 -16.94
C ARG A 245 -15.62 -8.59 -16.74
N ILE A 246 -16.22 -7.83 -15.82
CA ILE A 246 -15.80 -6.46 -15.49
C ILE A 246 -14.38 -6.44 -14.93
N LEU A 247 -14.04 -7.35 -14.01
CA LEU A 247 -12.70 -7.44 -13.43
C LEU A 247 -11.64 -7.78 -14.50
N ALA A 248 -11.97 -8.68 -15.44
CA ALA A 248 -11.09 -8.97 -16.57
C ALA A 248 -10.87 -7.74 -17.46
N GLU A 249 -11.93 -7.00 -17.77
CA GLU A 249 -11.87 -5.74 -18.54
C GLU A 249 -10.98 -4.68 -17.84
N LEU A 250 -11.19 -4.47 -16.53
CA LEU A 250 -10.38 -3.55 -15.74
C LEU A 250 -8.91 -4.03 -15.66
N THR A 251 -8.68 -5.33 -15.56
CA THR A 251 -7.33 -5.90 -15.53
C THR A 251 -6.58 -5.57 -16.82
N VAL A 252 -7.22 -5.74 -17.99
CA VAL A 252 -6.61 -5.38 -19.29
C VAL A 252 -6.30 -3.88 -19.37
N LEU A 253 -7.20 -3.03 -18.88
CA LEU A 253 -7.00 -1.59 -18.83
C LEU A 253 -5.79 -1.21 -17.95
N ILE A 254 -5.68 -1.83 -16.78
CA ILE A 254 -4.55 -1.64 -15.86
C ILE A 254 -3.25 -2.16 -16.49
N GLN A 255 -3.29 -3.33 -17.13
CA GLN A 255 -2.14 -3.94 -17.79
C GLN A 255 -1.54 -3.03 -18.87
N ALA A 256 -2.38 -2.32 -19.62
CA ALA A 256 -1.94 -1.32 -20.60
C ALA A 256 -1.12 -0.18 -19.96
N SER A 257 -1.27 0.06 -18.66
CA SER A 257 -0.56 1.09 -17.89
C SER A 257 0.57 0.53 -17.01
N THR A 258 0.92 -0.75 -17.11
CA THR A 258 1.88 -1.43 -16.21
C THR A 258 3.24 -0.72 -16.15
N ALA A 259 3.82 -0.38 -17.30
CA ALA A 259 5.11 0.31 -17.34
C ALA A 259 5.06 1.68 -16.63
N GLN A 260 3.95 2.41 -16.77
CA GLN A 260 3.75 3.68 -16.09
C GLN A 260 3.56 3.48 -14.58
N LEU A 261 2.82 2.46 -14.16
CA LEU A 261 2.64 2.11 -12.74
C LEU A 261 3.97 1.73 -12.09
N GLN A 262 4.79 0.91 -12.75
CA GLN A 262 6.13 0.52 -12.27
C GLN A 262 7.08 1.73 -12.17
N HIS A 263 7.05 2.62 -13.17
CA HIS A 263 7.81 3.87 -13.15
C HIS A 263 7.35 4.80 -12.02
N ALA A 264 6.03 4.95 -11.82
CA ALA A 264 5.49 5.71 -10.71
C ALA A 264 5.92 5.13 -9.36
N CYS A 265 5.93 3.80 -9.23
CA CYS A 265 6.33 3.11 -7.99
C CYS A 265 7.80 3.37 -7.67
N SER A 266 8.67 3.18 -8.67
CA SER A 266 10.11 3.44 -8.55
C SER A 266 10.41 4.91 -8.21
N LEU A 267 9.70 5.85 -8.84
CA LEU A 267 9.89 7.28 -8.59
C LEU A 267 9.34 7.68 -7.21
N SER A 268 8.24 7.07 -6.76
CA SER A 268 7.68 7.28 -5.41
C SER A 268 8.62 6.76 -4.33
N ALA A 269 9.26 5.60 -4.56
CA ALA A 269 10.29 5.06 -3.69
C ALA A 269 11.52 5.97 -3.58
N TYR A 270 12.00 6.49 -4.71
CA TYR A 270 13.08 7.47 -4.73
C TYR A 270 12.69 8.75 -3.96
N ILE A 271 11.48 9.26 -4.19
CA ILE A 271 10.94 10.40 -3.46
C ILE A 271 10.94 10.13 -1.95
N GLU A 272 10.45 8.97 -1.51
CA GLU A 272 10.46 8.60 -0.10
C GLU A 272 11.88 8.59 0.46
N LEU A 273 12.85 8.03 -0.27
CA LEU A 273 14.25 8.03 0.12
C LEU A 273 14.80 9.46 0.30
N VAL A 274 14.46 10.40 -0.59
CA VAL A 274 14.83 11.82 -0.44
C VAL A 274 14.25 12.40 0.86
N PHE A 275 12.98 12.13 1.14
CA PHE A 275 12.34 12.61 2.37
C PHE A 275 12.86 11.89 3.63
N ALA A 276 13.29 10.63 3.52
CA ALA A 276 13.96 9.90 4.59
C ALA A 276 15.31 10.54 4.92
N LYS A 277 16.13 10.87 3.91
CA LYS A 277 17.37 11.66 4.08
C LYS A 277 17.08 13.01 4.74
N ALA A 278 16.02 13.69 4.34
CA ALA A 278 15.65 14.99 4.90
C ALA A 278 15.19 14.90 6.38
N ARG A 279 14.41 13.88 6.74
CA ARG A 279 14.01 13.62 8.13
C ARG A 279 15.20 13.24 9.00
N PHE A 280 16.06 12.35 8.50
CA PHE A 280 17.32 12.01 9.13
C PHE A 280 18.18 13.25 9.36
N ALA A 281 18.32 14.11 8.34
CA ALA A 281 19.07 15.35 8.44
C ALA A 281 18.52 16.30 9.51
N ARG A 282 17.20 16.43 9.61
CA ARG A 282 16.57 17.24 10.66
C ARG A 282 16.83 16.66 12.05
N ASP A 283 16.67 15.36 12.22
CA ASP A 283 16.78 14.73 13.53
C ASP A 283 18.25 14.64 14.01
N PHE A 284 19.20 14.48 13.09
CA PHE A 284 20.65 14.43 13.40
C PHE A 284 21.35 15.78 13.24
N ASN A 285 20.61 16.85 12.91
CA ASN A 285 21.15 18.19 12.62
C ASN A 285 22.28 18.14 11.57
N CYS A 286 22.06 17.41 10.48
CA CYS A 286 22.97 17.33 9.36
C CYS A 286 22.93 18.61 8.52
N VAL A 287 23.96 18.81 7.70
CA VAL A 287 24.09 19.93 6.77
C VAL A 287 24.29 19.40 5.35
N ILE A 288 23.97 20.24 4.36
CA ILE A 288 24.33 19.97 2.97
C ILE A 288 25.81 20.33 2.80
N PRO A 289 26.67 19.38 2.37
CA PRO A 289 28.09 19.66 2.17
C PRO A 289 28.32 20.58 0.96
N ALA A 290 29.42 21.31 0.97
CA ALA A 290 29.93 22.01 -0.20
C ALA A 290 31.04 21.18 -0.85
N PHE A 291 30.99 21.01 -2.16
CA PHE A 291 32.02 20.29 -2.91
C PHE A 291 33.18 21.24 -3.28
N SER A 292 34.40 20.79 -3.00
CA SER A 292 35.61 21.49 -3.38
C SER A 292 36.06 21.07 -4.78
N ARG A 293 36.48 22.02 -5.61
CA ARG A 293 37.11 21.76 -6.93
C ARG A 293 38.56 21.27 -6.84
N GLY A 294 39.10 21.17 -5.62
CA GLY A 294 40.46 20.70 -5.34
C GLY A 294 40.50 19.75 -4.15
N LEU A 295 41.68 19.27 -3.79
CA LEU A 295 41.90 18.34 -2.69
C LEU A 295 41.80 19.07 -1.33
N LEU A 296 40.57 19.37 -0.91
CA LEU A 296 40.24 19.93 0.39
C LEU A 296 39.16 19.07 1.04
N LEU A 297 39.46 18.54 2.22
CA LEU A 297 38.50 17.93 3.13
C LEU A 297 38.45 18.80 4.38
N SER A 298 37.28 19.34 4.71
CA SER A 298 37.07 20.12 5.93
C SER A 298 35.82 19.64 6.64
N LEU A 299 36.00 19.13 7.85
CA LEU A 299 34.94 18.72 8.74
C LEU A 299 34.92 19.69 9.92
N ILE A 300 33.76 20.32 10.14
CA ILE A 300 33.56 21.29 11.22
C ILE A 300 32.52 20.70 12.17
N ASN A 301 32.96 20.39 13.39
CA ASN A 301 32.13 19.80 14.44
C ASN A 301 31.37 18.53 14.00
N ALA A 302 32.02 17.68 13.19
CA ALA A 302 31.44 16.44 12.69
C ALA A 302 31.19 15.44 13.81
N ARG A 303 30.12 14.65 13.68
CA ARG A 303 29.72 13.64 14.66
C ARG A 303 29.47 12.33 13.95
N HIS A 304 29.87 11.22 14.57
CA HIS A 304 29.60 9.90 14.04
C HIS A 304 28.11 9.55 14.24
N PRO A 305 27.31 9.34 13.17
CA PRO A 305 25.86 9.19 13.28
C PRO A 305 25.42 7.98 14.11
N LEU A 306 26.07 6.82 13.94
CA LEU A 306 25.74 5.61 14.73
C LEU A 306 26.06 5.76 16.22
N LEU A 307 27.16 6.45 16.56
CA LEU A 307 27.51 6.71 17.94
C LEU A 307 26.54 7.73 18.56
N GLU A 308 26.13 8.72 17.78
CA GLU A 308 25.13 9.71 18.20
C GLU A 308 23.78 9.05 18.46
N ASP A 309 23.31 8.15 17.61
CA ASP A 309 22.08 7.37 17.83
C ASP A 309 22.15 6.55 19.13
N ASN A 310 23.26 5.84 19.35
CA ASN A 310 23.46 5.03 20.55
C ASN A 310 23.49 5.88 21.83
N LEU A 311 24.30 6.94 21.86
CA LEU A 311 24.44 7.79 23.05
C LEU A 311 23.17 8.58 23.35
N ARG A 312 22.41 9.03 22.34
CA ARG A 312 21.12 9.71 22.55
C ARG A 312 20.14 8.83 23.34
N ARG A 313 20.12 7.52 23.09
CA ARG A 313 19.27 6.56 23.84
C ARG A 313 19.67 6.47 25.32
N GLU A 314 20.96 6.67 25.60
CA GLU A 314 21.53 6.70 26.94
C GLU A 314 21.55 8.11 27.55
N LYS A 315 20.93 9.11 26.91
CA LYS A 315 20.97 10.54 27.27
C LYS A 315 22.38 11.15 27.29
N GLY A 316 23.33 10.52 26.59
CA GLY A 316 24.68 11.02 26.35
C GLY A 316 24.78 11.93 25.11
N SER A 317 25.98 12.43 24.85
CA SER A 317 26.28 13.24 23.66
C SER A 317 27.63 12.85 23.06
N VAL A 318 27.75 12.97 21.73
CA VAL A 318 29.00 12.73 21.01
C VAL A 318 29.86 13.99 21.05
N ALA A 319 31.12 13.87 21.47
CA ALA A 319 32.10 14.92 21.31
C ALA A 319 32.40 15.13 19.81
N PRO A 320 32.15 16.32 19.25
CA PRO A 320 32.35 16.56 17.83
C PRO A 320 33.84 16.64 17.48
N VAL A 321 34.17 16.29 16.24
CA VAL A 321 35.53 16.31 15.69
C VAL A 321 35.61 17.32 14.56
N SER A 322 36.64 18.16 14.60
CA SER A 322 36.96 19.10 13.52
C SER A 322 38.34 18.80 12.98
N LEU A 323 38.46 18.71 11.65
CA LEU A 323 39.74 18.50 10.97
C LEU A 323 39.71 19.05 9.56
N ASP A 324 40.88 19.44 9.09
CA ASP A 324 41.14 19.90 7.73
C ASP A 324 42.31 19.15 7.12
N MET A 325 42.18 18.76 5.86
CA MET A 325 43.24 18.20 5.04
C MET A 325 43.22 18.90 3.69
N ASP A 326 44.40 19.34 3.24
CA ASP A 326 44.56 20.04 1.97
C ASP A 326 45.80 19.55 1.21
N THR A 327 46.15 20.23 0.11
CA THR A 327 47.33 19.89 -0.69
C THR A 327 48.65 19.98 0.06
N ASN A 328 48.71 20.77 1.14
CA ASN A 328 49.89 20.96 2.01
C ASN A 328 49.85 20.02 3.24
N ARG A 329 48.66 19.59 3.68
CA ARG A 329 48.41 18.74 4.85
C ARG A 329 47.75 17.42 4.44
N ARG A 330 48.50 16.60 3.71
CA ARG A 330 48.00 15.33 3.13
C ARG A 330 48.01 14.15 4.09
N ILE A 331 48.73 14.24 5.20
CA ILE A 331 48.90 13.15 6.17
C ILE A 331 48.53 13.68 7.56
N LEU A 332 47.57 13.02 8.20
CA LEU A 332 47.18 13.27 9.58
C LEU A 332 47.53 12.05 10.44
N VAL A 333 48.39 12.24 11.45
CA VAL A 333 48.76 11.18 12.40
C VAL A 333 47.94 11.34 13.67
N ILE A 334 47.04 10.39 13.95
CA ILE A 334 46.21 10.37 15.16
C ILE A 334 46.86 9.46 16.20
N SER A 335 47.36 10.04 17.30
CA SER A 335 47.95 9.31 18.43
C SER A 335 47.09 9.42 19.69
N GLY A 336 47.31 8.54 20.67
CA GLY A 336 46.58 8.54 21.94
C GLY A 336 46.35 7.14 22.50
N PRO A 337 45.84 7.00 23.74
CA PRO A 337 45.57 5.71 24.36
C PRO A 337 44.52 4.89 23.61
N ASN A 338 44.49 3.58 23.84
CA ASN A 338 43.38 2.74 23.39
C ASN A 338 42.09 3.19 24.10
N ALA A 339 40.95 3.13 23.39
CA ALA A 339 39.67 3.77 23.75
C ALA A 339 39.61 5.31 23.64
N GLY A 340 40.67 6.00 23.20
CA GLY A 340 40.67 7.46 22.97
C GLY A 340 39.94 7.94 21.70
N GLY A 341 39.00 7.18 21.14
CA GLY A 341 38.19 7.60 19.99
C GLY A 341 38.87 7.57 18.61
N LYS A 342 40.13 7.12 18.49
CA LYS A 342 40.89 7.11 17.21
C LYS A 342 40.13 6.46 16.04
N THR A 343 39.59 5.25 16.27
CA THR A 343 38.81 4.53 15.25
C THR A 343 37.50 5.26 14.91
N VAL A 344 36.87 5.91 15.89
CA VAL A 344 35.64 6.70 15.66
C VAL A 344 35.95 7.90 14.78
N VAL A 345 37.07 8.59 14.98
CA VAL A 345 37.51 9.68 14.11
C VAL A 345 37.65 9.20 12.66
N LEU A 346 38.37 8.09 12.44
CA LEU A 346 38.57 7.54 11.10
C LEU A 346 37.25 7.14 10.42
N LYS A 347 36.34 6.49 11.16
CA LYS A 347 35.01 6.15 10.65
C LYS A 347 34.14 7.37 10.39
N THR A 348 34.25 8.43 11.19
CA THR A 348 33.53 9.70 11.00
C THR A 348 34.01 10.44 9.74
N VAL A 349 35.27 10.25 9.34
CA VAL A 349 35.82 10.82 8.11
C VAL A 349 35.43 9.99 6.89
N GLY A 350 35.38 8.67 7.03
CA GLY A 350 35.09 7.78 5.92
C GLY A 350 33.59 7.66 5.59
N LEU A 351 32.72 7.74 6.60
CA LEU A 351 31.26 7.91 6.43
C LEU A 351 30.92 9.36 6.11
#